data_AF-A0A8I0MWL7-F1
#
_entry.id   AF-A0A8I0MWL7-F1
#
_cell.length_a   1.000
_cell.length_b   1.000
_cell.length_c   1.000
_cell.angle_alpha   90.00
_cell.angle_beta   90.00
_cell.angle_gamma   90.00
#
_symmetry.space_group_name_H-M   'P 1'
#
loop_
_entity.id
_entity.type
_entity.pdbx_description
1 polymer ?
#
loop_
_entity_poly.entity_id
_entity_poly.type
_entity_poly.pdbx_seq_one_letter_code
_entity_poly.pdbx_strand_id
1 'polypeptide(L)'
;MTWFKSKEQGKVYEVTAVIKAADKRLVNPLICHQCHMLVSYQGAGGDTKSEKLLYDDTFYKAFQNRDSCYVMVDDNGIRHYHPSEK
;
A
#
# COMPACT_ATOMS: atom_id res chain seq x y z
N MET A 1 -24.11 -15.36 -21.83
CA MET A 1 -24.01 -15.15 -20.37
C MET A 1 -22.55 -14.87 -20.03
N THR A 2 -22.19 -13.60 -19.99
CA THR A 2 -20.83 -13.13 -19.69
C THR A 2 -20.68 -12.99 -18.18
N TRP A 3 -19.97 -13.93 -17.56
CA TRP A 3 -19.62 -13.92 -16.14
C TRP A 3 -18.46 -12.97 -15.87
N PHE A 4 -18.62 -11.67 -16.15
CA PHE A 4 -17.72 -10.68 -15.59
C PHE A 4 -18.26 -10.34 -14.20
N LYS A 5 -17.76 -11.05 -13.18
CA LYS A 5 -17.85 -10.54 -11.80
C LYS A 5 -17.27 -9.12 -11.86
N SER A 6 -18.13 -8.12 -11.68
CA SER A 6 -17.69 -6.75 -11.46
C SER A 6 -16.68 -6.82 -10.32
N LYS A 7 -15.39 -6.69 -10.62
CA LYS A 7 -14.36 -6.61 -9.57
C LYS A 7 -14.78 -5.43 -8.69
N GLU A 8 -14.98 -5.66 -7.40
CA GLU A 8 -15.27 -4.56 -6.49
C GLU A 8 -14.22 -3.47 -6.74
N GLN A 9 -14.69 -2.25 -6.99
CA GLN A 9 -13.80 -1.12 -7.17
C GLN A 9 -13.06 -0.94 -5.84
N GLY A 10 -11.75 -1.15 -5.86
CA GLY A 10 -10.92 -1.05 -4.66
C GLY A 10 -11.18 0.25 -3.91
N LYS A 11 -11.20 0.18 -2.58
CA LYS A 11 -11.45 1.35 -1.73
C LYS A 11 -10.15 2.08 -1.47
N VAL A 12 -10.19 3.40 -1.57
CA VAL A 12 -9.02 4.25 -1.31
C VAL A 12 -9.02 4.70 0.15
N TYR A 13 -7.87 4.57 0.80
CA TYR A 13 -7.66 4.98 2.17
C TYR A 13 -6.44 5.89 2.29
N GLU A 14 -6.52 6.87 3.19
CA GLU A 14 -5.39 7.71 3.54
C GLU A 14 -4.41 6.96 4.42
N VAL A 15 -3.13 7.14 4.13
CA VAL A 15 -2.04 6.52 4.86
C VAL A 15 -1.67 7.34 6.07
N THR A 16 -1.64 6.69 7.23
CA THR A 16 -1.34 7.31 8.52
C THR A 16 0.09 7.03 8.99
N ALA A 17 0.70 5.93 8.55
CA ALA A 17 2.10 5.63 8.86
C ALA A 17 2.75 4.82 7.72
N VAL A 18 4.03 5.10 7.46
CA VAL A 18 4.87 4.30 6.57
C VAL A 18 6.19 3.99 7.25
N ILE A 19 6.48 2.71 7.41
CA ILE A 19 7.73 2.23 7.98
C ILE A 19 8.49 1.45 6.92
N LYS A 20 9.72 1.88 6.62
CA LYS A 20 10.62 1.12 5.76
C LYS A 20 11.05 -0.14 6.51
N ALA A 21 10.59 -1.31 6.04
CA ALA A 21 10.99 -2.58 6.63
C ALA A 21 12.37 -2.96 6.09
N ALA A 22 13.41 -2.68 6.87
CA ALA A 22 14.77 -3.16 6.64
C ALA A 22 15.00 -4.53 7.33
N ASP A 23 13.97 -5.35 7.45
CA ASP A 23 14.10 -6.65 8.09
C ASP A 23 14.76 -7.63 7.13
N LYS A 24 16.02 -7.98 7.41
CA LYS A 24 16.81 -8.98 6.67
C LYS A 24 16.14 -10.35 6.63
N ARG A 25 15.20 -10.65 7.54
CA ARG A 25 14.43 -11.91 7.58
C ARG A 25 13.25 -11.91 6.61
N LEU A 26 12.80 -10.74 6.16
CA LEU A 26 11.78 -10.59 5.11
C LEU A 26 12.41 -10.52 3.70
N VAL A 27 13.73 -10.57 3.61
CA VAL A 27 14.47 -10.63 2.36
C VAL A 27 14.48 -12.10 1.90
N ASN A 28 13.65 -12.41 0.91
CA ASN A 28 13.73 -13.70 0.24
C ASN A 28 15.07 -13.78 -0.51
N PRO A 29 15.97 -14.74 -0.20
CA PRO A 29 17.27 -14.83 -0.86
C PRO A 29 17.19 -15.19 -2.35
N LEU A 30 16.04 -15.71 -2.83
CA LEU A 30 15.77 -15.99 -4.25
C LEU A 30 15.15 -14.79 -4.98
N ILE A 31 14.62 -13.80 -4.24
CA ILE A 31 14.12 -12.53 -4.79
C ILE A 31 15.03 -11.45 -4.25
N CYS A 32 16.20 -11.35 -4.89
CA CYS A 32 17.16 -10.29 -4.66
C CYS A 32 16.43 -8.92 -4.71
N HIS A 33 16.45 -8.19 -3.59
CA HIS A 33 16.50 -6.72 -3.53
C HIS A 33 15.22 -5.89 -3.42
N GLN A 34 14.02 -6.45 -3.29
CA GLN A 34 12.84 -5.59 -3.09
C GLN A 34 12.58 -5.38 -1.59
N CYS A 35 13.05 -4.23 -1.07
CA CYS A 35 12.64 -3.73 0.23
C CYS A 35 11.11 -3.68 0.29
N HIS A 36 10.54 -3.90 1.47
CA HIS A 36 9.12 -3.71 1.70
C HIS A 36 8.91 -2.50 2.62
N MET A 37 7.74 -1.90 2.52
CA MET A 37 7.24 -0.92 3.48
C MET A 37 6.05 -1.53 4.19
N LEU A 38 5.94 -1.27 5.48
CA LEU A 38 4.71 -1.48 6.21
C LEU A 38 3.92 -0.18 6.15
N VAL A 39 2.74 -0.24 5.55
CA VAL A 39 1.85 0.91 5.35
C VAL A 39 0.64 0.73 6.25
N SER A 40 0.39 1.72 7.10
CA SER A 40 -0.79 1.76 7.96
C SER A 40 -1.81 2.77 7.44
N TYR A 41 -3.08 2.40 7.50
CA TYR A 41 -4.21 3.22 7.06
C TYR A 41 -5.40 3.00 7.98
N GLN A 42 -6.31 3.97 8.04
CA GLN A 42 -7.55 3.84 8.81
C GLN A 42 -8.66 3.23 7.94
N GLY A 43 -9.15 2.05 8.35
CA GLY A 43 -10.27 1.40 7.69
C GLY A 43 -11.61 2.10 7.98
N ALA A 44 -12.67 1.67 7.28
CA ALA A 44 -14.02 2.26 7.40
C ALA A 44 -14.64 2.16 8.82
N GLY A 45 -14.07 1.35 9.71
CA GLY A 45 -14.49 1.23 11.12
C GLY A 45 -13.64 2.02 12.12
N GLY A 46 -12.70 2.85 11.66
CA GLY A 46 -11.72 3.52 12.54
C GLY A 46 -10.56 2.62 12.98
N ASP A 47 -10.60 1.33 12.64
CA ASP A 47 -9.51 0.40 12.90
C ASP A 47 -8.28 0.77 12.06
N THR A 48 -7.12 0.81 12.71
CA THR A 48 -5.85 0.93 12.00
C THR A 48 -5.45 -0.42 11.42
N LYS A 49 -5.41 -0.52 10.10
CA LYS A 49 -4.89 -1.68 9.38
C LYS A 49 -3.47 -1.41 8.94
N SER A 50 -2.63 -2.43 8.95
CA SER A 50 -1.25 -2.34 8.50
C SER A 50 -0.95 -3.49 7.56
N GLU A 51 -0.43 -3.17 6.37
CA GLU A 51 -0.18 -4.16 5.34
C GLU A 51 1.14 -3.87 4.62
N LYS A 52 1.72 -4.91 4.02
CA LYS A 52 3.03 -4.84 3.38
C LYS A 52 2.87 -4.43 1.93
N LEU A 53 3.71 -3.52 1.48
CA LEU A 53 3.77 -3.05 0.11
C LEU A 53 5.24 -3.00 -0.34
N LEU A 54 5.49 -3.21 -1.63
CA LEU A 54 6.83 -3.05 -2.19
C LEU A 54 7.34 -1.62 -1.95
N TYR A 55 8.62 -1.51 -1.63
CA TYR A 55 9.26 -0.21 -1.42
C TYR A 55 9.20 0.62 -2.69
N ASP A 56 8.62 1.81 -2.56
CA ASP A 56 8.59 2.84 -3.57
C ASP A 56 9.19 4.10 -2.94
N ASP A 57 10.29 4.54 -3.53
CA ASP A 57 11.06 5.69 -3.04
C ASP A 57 10.26 7.00 -3.14
N THR A 58 9.44 7.15 -4.19
CA THR A 58 8.62 8.34 -4.42
C THR A 58 7.52 8.42 -3.37
N PHE A 59 6.82 7.32 -3.15
CA PHE A 59 5.78 7.23 -2.13
C PHE A 59 6.33 7.46 -0.72
N TYR A 60 7.47 6.83 -0.40
CA TYR A 60 8.11 6.97 0.90
C TYR A 60 8.54 8.42 1.17
N LYS A 61 9.16 9.08 0.18
CA LYS A 61 9.56 10.48 0.28
C LYS A 61 8.37 11.43 0.38
N ALA A 62 7.30 11.20 -0.39
CA ALA A 62 6.07 11.98 -0.28
C ALA A 62 5.51 11.92 1.15
N PHE A 63 5.44 10.71 1.73
CA PHE A 63 5.00 10.56 3.12
C PHE A 63 5.94 11.25 4.11
N GLN A 64 7.27 11.15 3.94
CA GLN A 64 8.24 11.85 4.78
C GLN A 64 8.14 13.38 4.69
N ASN A 65 7.78 13.90 3.51
CA ASN A 65 7.53 15.32 3.27
C ASN A 65 6.19 15.80 3.86
N ARG A 66 5.41 14.89 4.48
CA ARG A 66 4.06 15.13 5.00
C ARG A 66 3.03 15.42 3.91
N ASP A 67 3.28 14.95 2.69
CA ASP A 67 2.29 14.97 1.63
C ASP A 67 1.21 13.92 1.91
N SER A 68 -0.03 14.21 1.52
CA SER A 68 -1.13 13.25 1.61
C SER A 68 -0.88 12.06 0.70
N CYS A 69 -0.72 10.88 1.30
CA CYS A 69 -0.48 9.62 0.61
C CYS A 69 -1.69 8.71 0.74
N TYR A 70 -2.00 7.96 -0.31
CA TYR A 70 -3.17 7.11 -0.36
C TYR A 70 -2.81 5.71 -0.87
N VAL A 71 -3.56 4.73 -0.40
CA VAL A 71 -3.50 3.35 -0.90
C VAL A 71 -4.87 2.89 -1.34
N MET A 72 -4.91 2.11 -2.40
CA MET A 72 -6.11 1.38 -2.80
C MET A 72 -6.03 -0.03 -2.24
N VAL A 73 -7.09 -0.43 -1.55
CA VAL A 73 -7.28 -1.77 -0.99
C VAL A 73 -8.32 -2.49 -1.83
N ASP A 74 -7.97 -3.65 -2.36
CA ASP A 74 -8.89 -4.57 -3.04
C ASP A 74 -8.70 -6.01 -2.54
N ASP A 75 -9.44 -6.96 -3.10
CA ASP A 75 -9.41 -8.38 -2.70
C ASP A 75 -8.01 -9.03 -2.86
N ASN A 76 -7.11 -8.44 -3.65
CA ASN A 76 -5.75 -8.93 -3.86
C ASN A 76 -4.72 -8.25 -2.95
N GLY A 77 -5.15 -7.34 -2.07
CA GLY A 77 -4.30 -6.61 -1.12
C GLY A 77 -4.23 -5.11 -1.39
N ILE A 78 -3.11 -4.50 -1.01
CA ILE A 78 -2.88 -3.05 -1.15
C ILE A 78 -1.95 -2.68 -2.30
N ARG A 79 -2.24 -1.52 -2.90
CA ARG A 79 -1.41 -0.88 -3.92
C ARG A 79 -1.38 0.64 -3.75
N HIS A 80 -0.32 1.25 -4.26
CA HIS A 80 -0.18 2.71 -4.29
C HIS A 80 -1.35 3.34 -5.06
N TYR A 81 -1.85 4.46 -4.56
CA TYR A 81 -2.86 5.25 -5.24
C TYR A 81 -2.39 6.69 -5.37
N HIS A 82 -2.26 7.16 -6.62
CA HIS A 82 -1.94 8.54 -6.92
C HIS A 82 -3.21 9.27 -7.38
N PRO A 83 -3.68 10.29 -6.64
CA PRO A 83 -4.90 11.01 -7.01
C PRO A 83 -4.80 11.76 -8.35
N SER A 84 -3.60 11.89 -8.92
CA SER A 84 -3.34 12.46 -10.25
C SER A 84 -3.63 11.49 -11.42
N GLU A 85 -3.97 10.22 -11.17
CA GLU A 85 -4.35 9.26 -12.21
C GLU A 85 -5.84 9.36 -12.62
N LYS A 86 -6.44 10.55 -12.51
CA LYS A 86 -7.81 10.85 -12.97
C LYS A 86 -7.82 11.90 -14.06
#